data_AF-A0A7V9LAZ3-F1
#
_entry.id   AF-A0A7V9LAZ3-F1
#
_cell.length_a   1.000
_cell.length_b   1.000
_cell.length_c   1.000
_cell.angle_alpha   90.00
_cell.angle_beta   90.00
_cell.angle_gamma   90.00
#
_symmetry.space_group_name_H-M   'P 1'
#
loop_
_entity.id
_entity.type
_entity.pdbx_description
1 polymer ?
#
loop_
_entity_poly.entity_id
_entity_poly.type
_entity_poly.pdbx_seq_one_letter_code
_entity_poly.pdbx_strand_id
1 'polypeptide(L)'
;MTEVRIRAGRETLIGDLDIPELATGLIVFAHGSGSSRLSPRNRAVAESLVHDGFATLLFDLLTPDEEFAERISRHLRFDIS
;
A
#
# COMPACT_ATOMS: atom_id res chain seq x y z
N MET A 1 -9.73 8.93 -3.48
CA MET A 1 -8.92 8.26 -2.43
C MET A 1 -9.35 8.70 -1.03
N THR A 2 -9.59 7.71 -0.18
CA THR A 2 -9.93 7.84 1.24
C THR A 2 -8.86 7.13 2.07
N GLU A 3 -8.30 7.80 3.08
CA GLU A 3 -7.36 7.14 4.01
C GLU A 3 -8.10 6.11 4.87
N VAL A 4 -7.53 4.92 4.99
CA VAL A 4 -8.05 3.79 5.77
C VAL A 4 -6.99 3.26 6.73
N ARG A 5 -7.45 2.68 7.84
CA ARG A 5 -6.62 1.96 8.82
C ARG A 5 -6.88 0.47 8.70
N ILE A 6 -5.84 -0.30 8.42
CA ILE A 6 -5.91 -1.74 8.19
C ILE A 6 -5.26 -2.43 9.37
N ARG A 7 -6.02 -3.29 10.06
CA ARG A 7 -5.46 -4.08 11.16
C ARG A 7 -4.74 -5.31 10.60
N ALA A 8 -3.44 -5.42 10.84
CA ALA A 8 -2.60 -6.54 10.44
C ALA A 8 -1.97 -7.18 11.70
N GLY A 9 -2.66 -8.18 12.26
CA GLY A 9 -2.26 -8.76 13.54
C GLY A 9 -2.37 -7.77 14.70
N ARG A 10 -1.23 -7.39 15.29
CA ARG A 10 -1.13 -6.39 16.37
C ARG A 10 -0.90 -4.98 15.86
N GLU A 11 -0.48 -4.84 14.60
CA GLU A 11 -0.15 -3.56 14.00
C GLU A 11 -1.34 -2.97 13.24
N THR A 12 -1.27 -1.65 13.04
CA THR A 12 -2.23 -0.93 12.20
C THR A 12 -1.47 -0.23 11.09
N LEU A 13 -1.77 -0.60 9.85
CA LEU A 13 -1.18 -0.03 8.65
C LEU A 13 -2.08 1.08 8.12
N ILE A 14 -1.47 2.12 7.56
CA ILE A 14 -2.18 3.21 6.90
C ILE A 14 -2.19 2.94 5.41
N GLY A 15 -3.37 3.05 4.80
CA GLY A 15 -3.51 2.94 3.37
C GLY A 15 -4.45 3.99 2.79
N ASP A 16 -4.41 4.13 1.47
CA ASP A 16 -5.33 4.91 0.69
C ASP A 16 -6.17 3.96 -0.18
N LEU A 17 -7.49 4.03 -0.01
CA LEU A 17 -8.47 3.20 -0.70
C LEU A 17 -9.26 4.06 -1.69
N ASP A 18 -9.43 3.57 -2.90
CA ASP A 18 -10.34 4.14 -3.89
C ASP A 18 -11.27 3.06 -4.43
N ILE A 19 -12.58 3.34 -4.42
CA ILE A 19 -13.62 2.40 -4.85
C ILE A 19 -14.55 3.15 -5.80
N PRO A 20 -14.49 2.87 -7.12
CA PRO A 20 -15.49 3.39 -8.06
C PRO A 20 -16.84 2.68 -7.87
N GLU A 21 -17.93 3.32 -8.29
CA GLU A 21 -19.31 2.87 -8.05
C GLU A 21 -19.61 1.44 -8.54
N LEU A 22 -18.95 1.01 -9.62
CA LEU A 22 -19.10 -0.32 -10.22
C LEU A 22 -17.77 -1.09 -10.23
N ALA A 23 -17.07 -1.09 -9.10
CA ALA A 23 -15.78 -1.79 -8.98
C ALA A 23 -15.91 -3.29 -9.29
N THR A 24 -15.13 -3.76 -10.28
CA THR A 24 -15.16 -5.17 -10.72
C THR A 24 -14.23 -6.07 -9.90
N GLY A 25 -13.29 -5.47 -9.17
CA GLY A 25 -12.35 -6.16 -8.28
C GLY A 25 -11.47 -5.17 -7.51
N LEU A 26 -10.72 -5.68 -6.53
CA LEU A 26 -9.77 -4.90 -5.74
C LEU A 26 -8.33 -5.26 -6.12
N ILE A 27 -7.53 -4.26 -6.47
CA ILE A 27 -6.11 -4.39 -6.71
C ILE A 27 -5.35 -3.79 -5.53
N VAL A 28 -4.52 -4.61 -4.89
CA VAL A 28 -3.76 -4.25 -3.70
C VAL A 28 -2.30 -4.01 -4.08
N PHE A 29 -1.80 -2.80 -3.82
CA PHE A 29 -0.41 -2.43 -4.05
C PHE A 29 0.39 -2.71 -2.79
N ALA A 30 1.26 -3.71 -2.87
CA ALA A 30 2.28 -4.00 -1.88
C ALA A 30 3.56 -3.22 -2.22
N HIS A 31 3.85 -2.13 -1.50
CA HIS A 31 5.14 -1.43 -1.64
C HIS A 31 6.13 -1.92 -0.59
N GLY A 32 7.28 -2.40 -1.08
CA GLY A 32 8.41 -2.81 -0.25
C GLY A 32 9.42 -1.68 0.00
N SER A 33 10.57 -2.07 0.52
CA SER A 33 11.65 -1.20 1.01
C SER A 33 11.96 0.00 0.11
N GLY A 34 11.85 1.21 0.66
CA GLY A 34 12.23 2.47 0.00
C GLY A 34 11.14 3.10 -0.87
N SER A 35 9.94 2.54 -0.89
CA SER A 35 8.75 3.16 -1.48
C SER A 35 7.61 3.18 -0.45
N SER A 36 6.63 4.05 -0.65
CA SER A 36 5.48 4.18 0.22
C SER A 36 4.18 4.30 -0.59
N ARG A 37 3.04 4.39 0.10
CA ARG A 37 1.73 4.66 -0.53
C ARG A 37 1.68 6.00 -1.26
N LEU A 38 2.67 6.86 -1.00
CA LEU A 38 2.86 8.16 -1.64
C LEU A 38 3.71 8.08 -2.92
N SER A 39 4.14 6.88 -3.33
CA SER A 39 4.91 6.67 -4.57
C SER A 39 4.17 7.22 -5.79
N PRO A 40 4.69 8.26 -6.48
CA PRO A 40 4.00 8.88 -7.61
C PRO A 40 3.70 7.88 -8.74
N ARG A 41 4.61 6.93 -8.97
CA ARG A 41 4.44 5.87 -9.97
C ARG A 41 3.26 4.96 -9.64
N ASN A 42 3.17 4.47 -8.40
CA ASN A 42 2.09 3.55 -8.03
C ASN A 42 0.74 4.27 -7.96
N ARG A 43 0.71 5.54 -7.54
CA ARG A 43 -0.52 6.36 -7.57
C ARG A 43 -1.02 6.56 -8.99
N ALA A 44 -0.14 6.87 -9.94
CA ALA A 44 -0.52 6.99 -11.35
C ALA A 44 -1.10 5.68 -11.92
N VAL A 45 -0.50 4.53 -11.57
CA VAL A 45 -1.04 3.22 -11.98
C VAL A 45 -2.41 2.97 -11.33
N ALA A 46 -2.55 3.28 -10.04
CA ALA A 46 -3.81 3.11 -9.32
C ALA A 46 -4.93 3.99 -9.90
N GLU A 47 -4.64 5.25 -10.22
CA GLU A 47 -5.59 6.16 -10.88
C GLU A 47 -6.05 5.59 -12.22
N SER A 48 -5.14 5.06 -13.05
CA SER A 48 -5.51 4.39 -14.31
C SER A 48 -6.43 3.19 -14.09
N LEU A 49 -6.15 2.37 -13.08
CA LEU A 49 -6.98 1.19 -12.76
C LEU A 49 -8.36 1.57 -12.24
N VAL A 50 -8.46 2.66 -11.47
CA VAL A 50 -9.75 3.22 -11.02
C VAL A 50 -10.57 3.69 -12.22
N HIS A 51 -9.94 4.37 -13.18
CA HIS A 51 -10.59 4.74 -14.44
C HIS A 51 -11.10 3.54 -15.24
N ASP A 52 -10.40 2.40 -15.16
CA ASP A 52 -10.80 1.15 -15.81
C ASP A 52 -11.81 0.32 -14.99
N GLY A 53 -12.30 0.83 -13.86
CA GLY A 53 -13.35 0.19 -13.05
C GLY A 53 -12.85 -0.77 -11.96
N PHE A 54 -11.59 -0.67 -11.54
CA PHE A 54 -11.06 -1.41 -10.40
C PHE A 54 -10.98 -0.55 -9.14
N ALA A 55 -11.31 -1.14 -7.99
CA ALA A 55 -10.92 -0.55 -6.71
C ALA A 55 -9.41 -0.74 -6.50
N THR A 56 -8.78 0.22 -5.85
CA THR A 56 -7.34 0.16 -5.55
C THR A 56 -7.06 0.46 -4.09
N LEU A 57 -6.10 -0.27 -3.52
CA LEU A 57 -5.61 -0.07 -2.15
C LEU A 57 -4.08 0.05 -2.15
N LEU A 58 -3.56 1.18 -1.70
CA LEU A 58 -2.13 1.43 -1.52
C LEU A 58 -1.87 1.56 -0.02
N PHE A 59 -0.99 0.75 0.57
CA PHE A 59 -0.78 0.75 2.02
C PHE A 59 0.64 0.35 2.39
N ASP A 60 1.22 1.03 3.39
CA ASP A 60 2.61 0.78 3.77
C ASP A 60 2.71 -0.58 4.45
N LEU A 61 3.54 -1.48 3.89
CA LEU A 61 3.73 -2.83 4.42
C LEU A 61 4.49 -2.84 5.74
N LEU A 62 5.26 -1.79 5.99
CA LEU A 62 6.08 -1.63 7.17
C LEU A 62 5.46 -0.55 8.04
N THR A 63 5.47 -0.78 9.35
CA THR A 63 5.27 0.27 10.33
C THR A 63 6.39 1.32 10.22
N PRO A 64 6.17 2.57 10.69
CA PRO A 64 7.22 3.59 10.67
C PRO A 64 8.54 3.15 11.34
N ASP A 65 8.44 2.34 12.40
CA ASP A 65 9.61 1.81 13.11
C ASP A 65 10.34 0.74 12.26
N GLU A 66 9.60 -0.13 11.58
CA GLU A 66 10.16 -1.10 10.63
C GLU A 66 10.76 -0.42 9.41
N GLU A 67 10.16 0.65 8.88
CA GLU A 67 10.74 1.45 7.79
C GLU A 67 12.09 2.06 8.19
N PHE A 68 12.20 2.55 9.42
CA PHE A 68 13.44 3.09 9.97
C PHE A 68 14.50 2.00 10.07
N ALA A 69 14.15 0.83 10.61
CA ALA A 69 15.03 -0.32 10.69
C ALA A 69 15.48 -0.84 9.30
N GLU A 70 14.57 -0.85 8.32
CA GLU A 70 14.84 -1.22 6.93
C GLU A 70 15.85 -0.29 6.25
N ARG A 71 15.72 1.03 6.48
CA ARG A 71 16.65 2.02 5.92
C ARG A 71 18.10 1.77 6.35
N ILE A 72 18.28 1.21 7.54
CA ILE A 72 19.60 0.95 8.12
C ILE A 72 20.09 -0.46 7.76
N SER A 73 19.24 -1.48 7.90
CA SER A 73 19.65 -2.89 7.85
C SER A 73 19.30 -3.63 6.55
N ARG A 74 18.23 -3.22 5.86
CA ARG A 74 17.63 -3.92 4.70
C ARG A 74 17.25 -5.39 4.95
N HIS A 75 17.08 -5.80 6.21
CA HIS A 75 16.90 -7.20 6.57
C HIS A 75 15.48 -7.74 6.29
N LEU A 76 14.46 -6.89 6.28
CA LEU A 76 13.05 -7.23 6.03
C LEU A 76 12.73 -7.36 4.53
N ARG A 77 13.71 -7.12 3.65
CA ARG A 77 13.54 -7.35 2.21
C ARG A 77 13.37 -8.85 1.94
N PHE A 78 12.19 -9.21 1.42
CA PHE A 78 11.83 -10.58 1.07
C PHE A 78 11.67 -11.50 2.30
N ASP A 79 11.46 -10.94 3.48
CA ASP A 79 11.07 -11.74 4.64
C ASP A 79 9.58 -12.09 4.50
N ILE A 80 9.29 -13.37 4.29
CA ILE A 80 7.94 -13.93 4.13
C ILE A 80 7.63 -14.93 5.25
N SER A 81 8.41 -14.91 6.32
CA SER A 81 8.30 -15.83 7.46
C SER A 81 6.99 -15.73 8.21
#